data_AF-F8L7S4-F1
#
_entry.id   AF-F8L7S4-F1
#
_cell.length_a   1.000
_cell.length_b   1.000
_cell.length_c   1.000
_cell.angle_alpha   90.00
_cell.angle_beta   90.00
_cell.angle_gamma   90.00
#
_symmetry.space_group_name_H-M   'P 1'
#
loop_
_entity.id
_entity.type
_entity.pdbx_description
1 polymer ?
#
loop_
_entity_poly.entity_id
_entity_poly.type
_entity_poly.pdbx_seq_one_letter_code
_entity_poly.pdbx_strand_id
1 'polypeptide(L)'
;MAAQIVLDQPEKCIQSFRKSSYDKFTVTVAQMTEFDLEGLKKDLSTLQLPNTVLVYTTGSDAKLEKSNRIESPVEIVILCSPEDRLKIEGQIDQFVKSRIHTIDQEPEWKPPFEDLSYCSCTKTVIPSRFMHKTALVGDQKTLDEMNEKFIKEVQGMSGDNRTKFRKKFVTLHTKQLSEVIKGTDTQDVDLAQGIISYSGKGRKATKYSLLRPIQYTLDLVLIDHIRQKKSMAPEQYAELITKMPKAVPEQIQYLFDRGFFPKLKQQDVTNLQAAYKLGLFYFHTGQHLFSVEPDKKPICFAIPDKEELIKAYKNTKEILAKM
;
A
#
# COMPACT_ATOMS: atom_id res chain seq x y z
N MET A 1 -19.27 15.48 3.03
CA MET A 1 -20.35 15.73 2.06
C MET A 1 -20.46 14.64 0.99
N ALA A 2 -19.39 14.24 0.30
CA ALA A 2 -19.47 13.22 -0.77
C ALA A 2 -19.71 11.78 -0.29
N ALA A 3 -19.13 11.37 0.84
CA ALA A 3 -19.41 10.05 1.41
C ALA A 3 -20.87 9.92 1.87
N GLN A 4 -21.48 11.01 2.36
CA GLN A 4 -22.91 11.08 2.67
C GLN A 4 -23.77 10.91 1.41
N ILE A 5 -23.37 11.50 0.28
CA ILE A 5 -24.06 11.33 -1.02
C ILE A 5 -24.03 9.86 -1.51
N VAL A 6 -22.99 9.08 -1.21
CA VAL A 6 -22.93 7.63 -1.54
C VAL A 6 -23.90 6.83 -0.68
N LEU A 7 -24.05 7.19 0.60
CA LEU A 7 -24.98 6.55 1.51
C LEU A 7 -26.44 6.94 1.22
N ASP A 8 -26.63 8.17 0.75
CA ASP A 8 -27.96 8.73 0.48
C ASP A 8 -28.46 8.38 -0.93
N GLN A 9 -27.57 8.12 -1.91
CA GLN A 9 -27.92 7.85 -3.33
C GLN A 9 -26.96 6.83 -4.01
N PRO A 10 -26.84 5.60 -3.49
CA PRO A 10 -25.92 4.58 -4.02
C PRO A 10 -26.15 4.27 -5.50
N GLU A 11 -27.38 4.34 -6.00
CA GLU A 11 -27.74 4.13 -7.40
C GLU A 11 -27.16 5.15 -8.39
N LYS A 12 -26.83 6.38 -7.94
CA LYS A 12 -26.24 7.41 -8.81
C LYS A 12 -24.72 7.29 -8.97
N CYS A 13 -24.09 6.44 -8.16
CA CYS A 13 -22.65 6.14 -8.24
C CYS A 13 -22.32 4.99 -9.20
N ILE A 14 -23.34 4.35 -9.80
CA ILE A 14 -23.19 3.18 -10.68
C ILE A 14 -22.78 3.63 -12.09
N GLN A 15 -21.51 3.45 -12.43
CA GLN A 15 -21.03 3.32 -13.81
C GLN A 15 -19.91 2.28 -13.84
N SER A 16 -19.69 1.63 -14.99
CA SER A 16 -18.70 0.55 -15.13
C SER A 16 -17.35 0.90 -14.52
N PHE A 17 -16.66 -0.05 -13.88
CA PHE A 17 -15.32 0.14 -13.28
C PHE A 17 -14.26 0.56 -14.32
N ARG A 18 -14.56 0.40 -15.61
CA ARG A 18 -13.74 0.87 -16.73
C ARG A 18 -14.01 2.32 -17.14
N LYS A 19 -15.11 2.94 -16.70
CA LYS A 19 -15.48 4.33 -17.01
C LYS A 19 -15.10 5.23 -15.81
N SER A 20 -14.44 6.33 -16.11
CA SER A 20 -13.72 7.27 -15.23
C SER A 20 -14.53 8.01 -14.15
N SER A 21 -15.79 7.64 -13.86
CA SER A 21 -16.52 8.23 -12.72
C SER A 21 -15.87 7.85 -11.39
N TYR A 22 -15.24 6.66 -11.31
CA TYR A 22 -14.38 6.31 -10.19
C TYR A 22 -13.13 7.19 -10.11
N ASP A 23 -12.67 7.81 -11.20
CA ASP A 23 -11.57 8.79 -11.19
C ASP A 23 -12.02 10.14 -10.61
N LYS A 24 -13.20 10.65 -10.97
CA LYS A 24 -13.78 11.84 -10.32
C LYS A 24 -14.16 11.58 -8.86
N PHE A 25 -14.62 10.37 -8.56
CA PHE A 25 -14.89 9.93 -7.21
C PHE A 25 -13.58 9.69 -6.43
N THR A 26 -12.51 9.18 -7.06
CA THR A 26 -11.17 9.16 -6.45
C THR A 26 -10.53 10.52 -6.34
N VAL A 27 -10.95 11.56 -7.09
CA VAL A 27 -10.60 12.95 -6.79
C VAL A 27 -11.32 13.44 -5.53
N THR A 28 -12.55 13.00 -5.31
CA THR A 28 -13.32 13.37 -4.11
C THR A 28 -12.87 12.58 -2.88
N VAL A 29 -12.51 11.31 -3.06
CA VAL A 29 -11.80 10.49 -2.09
C VAL A 29 -10.40 11.05 -1.89
N ALA A 30 -9.63 11.42 -2.91
CA ALA A 30 -8.35 12.11 -2.77
C ALA A 30 -8.50 13.39 -1.93
N GLN A 31 -9.56 14.18 -2.11
CA GLN A 31 -9.85 15.33 -1.24
C GLN A 31 -10.23 14.96 0.21
N MET A 32 -10.67 13.71 0.48
CA MET A 32 -10.97 13.19 1.82
C MET A 32 -9.87 12.25 2.38
N THR A 33 -8.90 11.82 1.56
CA THR A 33 -7.95 10.74 1.84
C THR A 33 -6.52 11.05 1.44
N GLU A 34 -6.27 12.19 0.79
CA GLU A 34 -4.93 12.74 0.73
C GLU A 34 -4.58 13.07 2.17
N PHE A 35 -3.89 12.10 2.77
CA PHE A 35 -2.73 12.42 3.55
C PHE A 35 -2.16 13.72 2.99
N ASP A 36 -2.21 14.79 3.77
CA ASP A 36 -1.50 16.01 3.43
C ASP A 36 -0.02 15.71 3.61
N LEU A 37 0.51 14.88 2.71
CA LEU A 37 1.88 14.41 2.67
C LEU A 37 2.78 15.62 2.51
N GLU A 38 2.35 16.59 1.70
CA GLU A 38 3.05 17.86 1.51
C GLU A 38 3.02 18.73 2.75
N GLY A 39 1.89 18.80 3.47
CA GLY A 39 1.78 19.42 4.78
C GLY A 39 2.67 18.76 5.82
N LEU A 40 2.68 17.41 5.89
CA LEU A 40 3.56 16.69 6.81
C LEU A 40 5.04 16.89 6.46
N LYS A 41 5.40 16.85 5.17
CA LYS A 41 6.76 17.17 4.70
C LYS A 41 7.16 18.57 5.13
N LYS A 42 6.27 19.55 4.92
CA LYS A 42 6.48 20.94 5.33
C LYS A 42 6.67 21.06 6.83
N ASP A 43 5.80 20.43 7.61
CA ASP A 43 5.86 20.44 9.08
C ASP A 43 7.15 19.81 9.59
N LEU A 44 7.52 18.63 9.09
CA LEU A 44 8.79 17.95 9.43
C LEU A 44 10.02 18.75 8.97
N SER A 45 9.95 19.48 7.86
CA SER A 45 11.06 20.30 7.38
C SER A 45 11.43 21.44 8.34
N THR A 46 10.49 21.88 9.19
CA THR A 46 10.77 22.91 10.21
C THR A 46 11.68 22.43 11.34
N LEU A 47 11.86 21.12 11.49
CA LEU A 47 12.69 20.53 12.54
C LEU A 47 14.20 20.68 12.26
N GLN A 48 14.60 21.18 11.08
CA GLN A 48 16.01 21.42 10.70
C GLN A 48 16.93 20.22 10.99
N LEU A 49 16.47 19.01 10.65
CA LEU A 49 17.21 17.78 10.91
C LEU A 49 18.52 17.75 10.11
N PRO A 50 19.58 17.09 10.62
CA PRO A 50 20.81 16.88 9.86
C PRO A 50 20.54 16.18 8.52
N ASN A 51 21.30 16.51 7.48
CA ASN A 51 21.14 15.89 6.15
C ASN A 51 21.36 14.37 6.14
N THR A 52 22.10 13.84 7.14
CA THR A 52 22.34 12.42 7.36
C THR A 52 21.12 11.68 7.91
N VAL A 53 20.05 12.40 8.25
CA VAL A 53 18.80 11.84 8.79
C VAL A 53 17.78 11.74 7.67
N LEU A 54 17.22 10.54 7.50
CA LEU A 54 16.12 10.30 6.58
C LEU A 54 14.87 9.91 7.37
N VAL A 55 13.83 10.72 7.25
CA VAL A 55 12.49 10.43 7.77
C VAL A 55 11.62 9.99 6.59
N TYR A 56 10.97 8.83 6.71
CA TYR A 56 10.06 8.34 5.68
C TYR A 56 8.86 7.64 6.28
N THR A 57 7.80 7.52 5.49
CA THR A 57 6.65 6.66 5.81
C THR A 57 6.64 5.45 4.87
N THR A 58 5.94 4.39 5.27
CA THR A 58 5.87 3.11 4.55
C THR A 58 4.45 2.57 4.49
N GLY A 59 4.26 1.39 3.89
CA GLY A 59 3.01 0.64 3.94
C GLY A 59 1.85 1.35 3.24
N SER A 60 0.67 1.35 3.87
CA SER A 60 -0.53 1.94 3.25
C SER A 60 -0.47 3.48 3.19
N ASP A 61 0.35 4.15 4.02
CA ASP A 61 0.54 5.61 3.94
C ASP A 61 1.34 5.98 2.71
N ALA A 62 2.49 5.33 2.50
CA ALA A 62 3.34 5.58 1.34
C ALA A 62 2.68 5.22 0.00
N LYS A 63 1.73 4.29 0.00
CA LYS A 63 0.91 3.93 -1.18
C LYS A 63 -0.29 4.85 -1.42
N LEU A 64 -0.52 5.84 -0.55
CA LEU A 64 -1.67 6.73 -0.60
C LEU A 64 -3.03 6.01 -0.44
N GLU A 65 -3.08 4.97 0.41
CA GLU A 65 -4.23 4.07 0.57
C GLU A 65 -5.00 4.24 1.87
N LYS A 66 -4.61 5.11 2.80
CA LYS A 66 -5.34 5.29 4.06
C LYS A 66 -6.28 6.50 4.00
N SER A 67 -7.56 6.30 4.31
CA SER A 67 -8.58 7.36 4.38
C SER A 67 -8.96 7.81 5.80
N ASN A 68 -8.69 6.99 6.82
CA ASN A 68 -9.10 7.26 8.21
C ASN A 68 -7.88 7.26 9.14
N ARG A 69 -7.59 8.43 9.74
CA ARG A 69 -6.41 8.70 10.59
C ARG A 69 -6.59 8.28 12.04
N ILE A 70 -7.82 8.35 12.56
CA ILE A 70 -8.12 8.03 13.96
C ILE A 70 -7.76 6.58 14.28
N GLU A 71 -7.95 5.68 13.31
CA GLU A 71 -7.73 4.25 13.49
C GLU A 71 -6.43 3.72 12.90
N SER A 72 -5.78 4.52 12.07
CA SER A 72 -4.59 4.11 11.36
C SER A 72 -3.68 5.31 11.17
N PRO A 73 -3.06 5.78 12.27
CA PRO A 73 -2.13 6.89 12.21
C PRO A 73 -0.95 6.58 11.29
N VAL A 74 -0.24 7.63 10.89
CA VAL A 74 0.92 7.54 10.00
C VAL A 74 2.08 6.93 10.76
N GLU A 75 2.61 5.83 10.26
CA GLU A 75 3.87 5.27 10.76
C GLU A 75 5.03 6.08 10.16
N ILE A 76 5.89 6.64 11.02
CA ILE A 76 7.15 7.27 10.60
C ILE A 76 8.33 6.39 11.00
N VAL A 77 9.26 6.24 10.06
CA VAL A 77 10.52 5.54 10.24
C VAL A 77 11.65 6.54 10.09
N ILE A 78 12.60 6.51 11.02
CA ILE A 78 13.70 7.47 11.08
C ILE A 78 15.01 6.70 10.99
N LEU A 79 15.76 6.98 9.93
CA LEU A 79 17.12 6.47 9.73
C LEU A 79 18.11 7.53 10.17
N CYS A 80 18.88 7.22 11.21
CA CYS A 80 19.91 8.11 11.72
C CYS A 80 21.00 7.34 12.48
N SER A 81 22.19 7.93 12.60
CA SER A 81 23.24 7.39 13.46
C SER A 81 22.81 7.43 14.94
N PRO A 82 23.37 6.58 15.82
CA PRO A 82 23.15 6.69 17.26
C PRO A 82 23.47 8.10 17.80
N GLU A 83 24.52 8.72 17.27
CA GLU A 83 24.95 10.06 17.65
C GLU A 83 23.95 11.14 17.22
N ASP A 84 23.38 11.02 16.02
CA ASP A 84 22.35 11.95 15.54
C ASP A 84 21.03 11.74 16.28
N ARG A 85 20.65 10.50 16.59
CA ARG A 85 19.45 10.20 17.39
C ARG A 85 19.45 10.98 18.70
N LEU A 86 20.55 10.96 19.45
CA LEU A 86 20.67 11.68 20.72
C LEU A 86 20.42 13.19 20.59
N LYS A 87 20.65 13.78 19.41
CA LYS A 87 20.44 15.21 19.14
C LYS A 87 19.00 15.54 18.75
N ILE A 88 18.31 14.62 18.06
CA ILE A 88 17.02 14.90 17.42
C ILE A 88 15.82 14.23 18.10
N GLU A 89 16.03 13.19 18.91
CA GLU A 89 14.95 12.38 19.50
C GLU A 89 13.95 13.24 20.27
N GLY A 90 14.43 14.17 21.10
CA GLY A 90 13.55 15.09 21.84
C GLY A 90 12.70 16.00 20.94
N GLN A 91 13.24 16.44 19.80
CA GLN A 91 12.51 17.30 18.86
C GLN A 91 11.45 16.50 18.09
N ILE A 92 11.80 15.29 17.66
CA ILE A 92 10.88 14.35 17.00
C ILE A 92 9.76 13.93 17.96
N ASP A 93 10.07 13.59 19.19
CA ASP A 93 9.07 13.18 20.18
C ASP A 93 8.08 14.30 20.49
N GLN A 94 8.56 15.55 20.61
CA GLN A 94 7.70 16.72 20.76
C GLN A 94 6.80 16.91 19.53
N PHE A 95 7.37 16.76 18.33
CA PHE A 95 6.62 16.84 17.08
C PHE A 95 5.50 15.79 17.02
N VAL A 96 5.81 14.52 17.29
CA VAL A 96 4.85 13.43 17.27
C VAL A 96 3.75 13.62 18.32
N LYS A 97 4.11 14.03 19.54
CA LYS A 97 3.14 14.35 20.59
C LYS A 97 2.19 15.48 20.17
N SER A 98 2.67 16.49 19.46
CA SER A 98 1.83 17.58 18.94
C SER A 98 0.86 17.12 17.82
N ARG A 99 1.09 15.94 17.24
CA ARG A 99 0.35 15.37 16.11
C ARG A 99 -0.25 13.99 16.42
N ILE A 100 -0.55 13.71 17.69
CA ILE A 100 -0.98 12.41 18.21
C ILE A 100 -2.20 11.79 17.50
N HIS A 101 -3.05 12.61 16.89
CA HIS A 101 -4.23 12.17 16.13
C HIS A 101 -3.94 11.81 14.67
N THR A 102 -2.71 12.07 14.21
CA THR A 102 -2.29 11.93 12.81
C THR A 102 -1.10 11.00 12.65
N ILE A 103 -0.15 11.03 13.58
CA ILE A 103 1.10 10.25 13.54
C ILE A 103 1.07 9.20 14.65
N ASP A 104 1.60 8.01 14.35
CA ASP A 104 1.77 6.96 15.34
C ASP A 104 2.69 7.48 16.45
N GLN A 105 2.35 7.16 17.70
CA GLN A 105 3.03 7.73 18.86
C GLN A 105 4.45 7.19 19.03
N GLU A 106 4.77 6.09 18.35
CA GLU A 106 6.03 5.39 18.43
C GLU A 106 6.77 5.45 17.09
N PRO A 107 7.65 6.44 16.87
CA PRO A 107 8.55 6.45 15.73
C PRO A 107 9.42 5.19 15.69
N GLU A 108 9.53 4.57 14.52
CA GLU A 108 10.44 3.44 14.32
C GLU A 108 11.86 3.98 14.07
N TRP A 109 12.72 3.94 15.08
CA TRP A 109 14.12 4.35 14.97
C TRP A 109 14.99 3.23 14.39
N LYS A 110 15.76 3.55 13.35
CA LYS A 110 16.58 2.60 12.60
C LYS A 110 17.99 3.14 12.39
N PRO A 111 19.05 2.31 12.54
CA PRO A 111 20.40 2.76 12.23
C PRO A 111 20.54 2.95 10.72
N PRO A 112 21.48 3.80 10.24
CA PRO A 112 21.64 4.09 8.81
C PRO A 112 22.06 2.86 8.00
N PHE A 113 22.52 1.82 8.71
CA PHE A 113 23.16 0.64 8.15
C PHE A 113 22.51 -0.68 8.58
N GLU A 114 21.23 -0.73 9.01
CA GLU A 114 20.59 -2.03 9.28
C GLU A 114 20.42 -2.87 8.01
N ASP A 115 20.57 -4.18 8.13
CA ASP A 115 20.18 -5.16 7.11
C ASP A 115 18.64 -5.20 6.96
N LEU A 116 18.14 -5.45 5.75
CA LEU A 116 16.73 -5.49 5.35
C LEU A 116 15.74 -5.85 6.45
N SER A 117 14.75 -4.95 6.66
CA SER A 117 13.59 -5.08 7.57
C SER A 117 13.03 -6.49 7.61
N TYR A 118 13.55 -7.20 8.60
CA TYR A 118 13.02 -8.42 9.12
C TYR A 118 11.76 -8.08 9.91
N CYS A 119 10.59 -8.58 9.51
CA CYS A 119 9.49 -8.53 10.49
C CYS A 119 9.81 -9.51 11.60
N SER A 120 10.09 -9.00 12.79
CA SER A 120 10.25 -9.78 14.01
C SER A 120 9.08 -10.76 14.22
N CYS A 121 7.87 -10.30 13.88
CA CYS A 121 6.63 -11.07 13.91
C CYS A 121 6.65 -12.35 13.06
N THR A 122 7.18 -12.26 11.84
CA THR A 122 7.07 -13.33 10.83
C THR A 122 8.42 -13.92 10.46
N LYS A 123 9.51 -13.45 11.06
CA LYS A 123 10.87 -13.87 10.78
C LYS A 123 11.19 -13.90 9.28
N THR A 124 10.68 -12.92 8.54
CA THR A 124 10.71 -12.86 7.07
C THR A 124 11.04 -11.44 6.65
N VAL A 125 11.92 -11.32 5.65
CA VAL A 125 12.18 -10.03 4.98
C VAL A 125 10.91 -9.61 4.25
N ILE A 126 10.46 -8.37 4.46
CA ILE A 126 9.28 -7.83 3.79
C ILE A 126 9.72 -6.70 2.85
N PRO A 127 10.03 -7.01 1.58
CA PRO A 127 10.54 -6.01 0.63
C PRO A 127 9.54 -4.89 0.36
N SER A 128 8.24 -5.14 0.58
CA SER A 128 7.18 -4.17 0.38
C SER A 128 7.30 -2.94 1.27
N ARG A 129 7.91 -3.04 2.47
CA ARG A 129 8.16 -1.86 3.31
C ARG A 129 9.19 -0.89 2.68
N PHE A 130 10.12 -1.41 1.88
CA PHE A 130 11.14 -0.59 1.22
C PHE A 130 10.75 -0.15 -0.18
N MET A 131 10.03 -0.98 -0.93
CA MET A 131 9.57 -0.63 -2.28
C MET A 131 8.47 0.43 -2.23
N HIS A 132 7.71 0.46 -1.13
CA HIS A 132 6.64 1.42 -0.88
C HIS A 132 7.00 2.33 0.27
N LYS A 133 8.10 3.06 0.14
CA LYS A 133 8.45 4.16 1.03
C LYS A 133 8.26 5.51 0.35
N THR A 134 7.97 6.50 1.16
CA THR A 134 7.88 7.89 0.74
C THR A 134 8.71 8.73 1.70
N ALA A 135 9.81 9.29 1.20
CA ALA A 135 10.65 10.20 1.96
C ALA A 135 9.84 11.45 2.33
N LEU A 136 9.94 11.83 3.59
CA LEU A 136 9.30 13.01 4.17
C LEU A 136 10.34 14.13 4.39
N VAL A 137 11.52 13.76 4.91
CA VAL A 137 12.68 14.65 5.10
C VAL A 137 13.94 13.84 4.87
N GLY A 138 14.99 14.47 4.34
CA GLY A 138 16.30 13.86 4.07
C GLY A 138 16.77 14.22 2.66
N ASP A 139 18.07 14.09 2.40
CA ASP A 139 18.60 14.37 1.08
C ASP A 139 18.40 13.21 0.10
N GLN A 140 18.43 13.53 -1.19
CA GLN A 140 18.24 12.55 -2.26
C GLN A 140 19.36 11.48 -2.25
N LYS A 141 20.58 11.88 -1.85
CA LYS A 141 21.74 10.99 -1.79
C LYS A 141 21.52 9.85 -0.78
N THR A 142 21.08 10.16 0.43
CA THR A 142 20.80 9.18 1.49
C THR A 142 19.67 8.24 1.08
N LEU A 143 18.65 8.76 0.37
CA LEU A 143 17.57 7.95 -0.18
C LEU A 143 18.09 6.96 -1.25
N ASP A 144 18.95 7.41 -2.15
CA ASP A 144 19.53 6.58 -3.21
C ASP A 144 20.49 5.52 -2.67
N GLU A 145 21.35 5.88 -1.70
CA GLU A 145 22.24 4.93 -1.02
C GLU A 145 21.44 3.82 -0.30
N MET A 146 20.34 4.18 0.37
CA MET A 146 19.44 3.20 0.98
C MET A 146 18.75 2.32 -0.07
N ASN A 147 18.32 2.88 -1.20
CA ASN A 147 17.71 2.11 -2.29
C ASN A 147 18.70 1.10 -2.86
N GLU A 148 19.92 1.54 -3.17
CA GLU A 148 20.97 0.68 -3.72
C GLU A 148 21.34 -0.45 -2.76
N LYS A 149 21.47 -0.14 -1.46
CA LYS A 149 21.70 -1.15 -0.42
C LYS A 149 20.58 -2.19 -0.41
N PHE A 150 19.32 -1.75 -0.37
CA PHE A 150 18.17 -2.64 -0.43
C PHE A 150 18.22 -3.57 -1.66
N ILE A 151 18.56 -3.03 -2.83
CA ILE A 151 18.70 -3.83 -4.05
C ILE A 151 19.79 -4.90 -3.91
N LYS A 152 20.98 -4.52 -3.43
CA LYS A 152 22.11 -5.46 -3.21
C LYS A 152 21.72 -6.59 -2.26
N GLU A 153 20.97 -6.28 -1.21
CA GLU A 153 20.50 -7.30 -0.27
C GLU A 153 19.41 -8.21 -0.87
N VAL A 154 18.48 -7.65 -1.66
CA VAL A 154 17.52 -8.47 -2.42
C VAL A 154 18.25 -9.41 -3.38
N GLN A 155 19.28 -8.94 -4.08
CA GLN A 155 20.14 -9.78 -4.94
C GLN A 155 20.87 -10.88 -4.14
N GLY A 156 21.31 -10.56 -2.92
CA GLY A 156 21.92 -11.51 -1.98
C GLY A 156 20.92 -12.45 -1.27
N MET A 157 19.62 -12.26 -1.46
CA MET A 157 18.59 -13.01 -0.72
C MET A 157 18.60 -14.51 -1.05
N SER A 158 18.76 -15.33 -0.01
CA SER A 158 18.69 -16.80 -0.12
C SER A 158 17.32 -17.29 -0.62
N GLY A 159 17.30 -18.49 -1.20
CA GLY A 159 16.06 -19.12 -1.71
C GLY A 159 14.98 -19.31 -0.63
N ASP A 160 15.40 -19.52 0.62
CA ASP A 160 14.49 -19.75 1.76
C ASP A 160 13.69 -18.51 2.13
N ASN A 161 14.32 -17.33 2.15
CA ASN A 161 13.65 -16.08 2.48
C ASN A 161 12.63 -15.69 1.40
N ARG A 162 12.99 -15.85 0.14
CA ARG A 162 12.06 -15.65 -0.99
C ARG A 162 10.87 -16.61 -0.92
N THR A 163 11.11 -17.88 -0.57
CA THR A 163 10.05 -18.89 -0.39
C THR A 163 9.11 -18.53 0.77
N LYS A 164 9.66 -18.06 1.90
CA LYS A 164 8.87 -17.58 3.04
C LYS A 164 8.01 -16.38 2.65
N PHE A 165 8.57 -15.38 1.96
CA PHE A 165 7.82 -14.23 1.48
C PHE A 165 6.65 -14.65 0.59
N ARG A 166 6.91 -15.47 -0.43
CA ARG A 166 5.87 -16.00 -1.33
C ARG A 166 4.77 -16.72 -0.56
N LYS A 167 5.11 -17.65 0.34
CA LYS A 167 4.11 -18.42 1.10
C LYS A 167 3.25 -17.52 2.00
N LYS A 168 3.88 -16.60 2.73
CA LYS A 168 3.19 -15.77 3.74
C LYS A 168 2.36 -14.65 3.15
N PHE A 169 2.84 -14.00 2.10
CA PHE A 169 2.19 -12.80 1.56
C PHE A 169 1.48 -13.06 0.23
N VAL A 170 2.09 -13.82 -0.69
CA VAL A 170 1.48 -14.04 -2.01
C VAL A 170 0.47 -15.18 -1.97
N THR A 171 0.88 -16.37 -1.54
CA THR A 171 0.02 -17.57 -1.54
C THR A 171 -1.17 -17.42 -0.61
N LEU A 172 -0.97 -16.86 0.60
CA LEU A 172 -2.06 -16.64 1.53
C LEU A 172 -3.16 -15.75 0.94
N HIS A 173 -2.80 -14.58 0.40
CA HIS A 173 -3.78 -13.63 -0.10
C HIS A 173 -4.39 -14.05 -1.45
N THR A 174 -3.63 -14.70 -2.34
CA THR A 174 -4.19 -15.28 -3.58
C THR A 174 -5.14 -16.47 -3.29
N LYS A 175 -4.91 -17.21 -2.20
CA LYS A 175 -5.86 -18.20 -1.70
C LYS A 175 -7.15 -17.52 -1.22
N GLN A 176 -7.05 -16.48 -0.39
CA GLN A 176 -8.23 -15.70 0.06
C GLN A 176 -9.04 -15.13 -1.12
N LEU A 177 -8.37 -14.54 -2.12
CA LEU A 177 -9.02 -14.10 -3.37
C LEU A 177 -9.82 -15.24 -4.02
N SER A 178 -9.24 -16.44 -4.09
CA SER A 178 -9.90 -17.61 -4.66
C SER A 178 -11.06 -18.13 -3.81
N GLU A 179 -10.96 -18.05 -2.49
CA GLU A 179 -12.00 -18.46 -1.55
C GLU A 179 -13.20 -17.52 -1.60
N VAL A 180 -12.97 -16.21 -1.71
CA VAL A 180 -14.04 -15.21 -1.93
C VAL A 180 -14.75 -15.44 -3.26
N ILE A 181 -14.01 -15.68 -4.35
CA ILE A 181 -14.60 -16.02 -5.67
C ILE A 181 -15.48 -17.28 -5.61
N LYS A 182 -15.09 -18.26 -4.79
CA LYS A 182 -15.84 -19.52 -4.59
C LYS A 182 -17.00 -19.38 -3.60
N GLY A 183 -17.08 -18.28 -2.85
CA GLY A 183 -18.03 -18.11 -1.75
C GLY A 183 -17.70 -18.93 -0.50
N THR A 184 -16.48 -19.46 -0.37
CA THR A 184 -16.04 -20.21 0.82
C THR A 184 -15.46 -19.30 1.90
N ASP A 185 -15.06 -18.08 1.54
CA ASP A 185 -14.75 -17.00 2.49
C ASP A 185 -15.69 -15.82 2.20
N THR A 186 -16.50 -15.45 3.19
CA THR A 186 -17.46 -14.33 3.12
C THR A 186 -17.24 -13.33 4.26
N GLN A 187 -16.13 -13.42 4.99
CA GLN A 187 -15.91 -12.62 6.20
C GLN A 187 -15.79 -11.14 5.89
N ASP A 188 -14.97 -10.81 4.90
CA ASP A 188 -14.66 -9.44 4.48
C ASP A 188 -15.54 -8.99 3.30
N VAL A 189 -15.81 -9.90 2.37
CA VAL A 189 -16.59 -9.67 1.14
C VAL A 189 -17.39 -10.91 0.83
N ASP A 190 -18.72 -10.79 0.80
CA ASP A 190 -19.65 -11.79 0.29
C ASP A 190 -20.08 -11.38 -1.13
N LEU A 191 -19.48 -12.01 -2.14
CA LEU A 191 -19.80 -11.71 -3.54
C LEU A 191 -21.21 -12.17 -3.94
N ALA A 192 -21.76 -13.21 -3.31
CA ALA A 192 -23.08 -13.73 -3.66
C ALA A 192 -24.17 -12.76 -3.21
N GLN A 193 -24.07 -12.30 -1.97
CA GLN A 193 -24.98 -11.32 -1.38
C GLN A 193 -24.65 -9.88 -1.80
N GLY A 194 -23.44 -9.62 -2.29
CA GLY A 194 -22.97 -8.28 -2.57
C GLY A 194 -22.81 -7.47 -1.28
N ILE A 195 -22.24 -8.05 -0.24
CA ILE A 195 -22.04 -7.40 1.06
C ILE A 195 -20.55 -7.25 1.35
N ILE A 196 -20.14 -6.09 1.85
CA ILE A 196 -18.79 -5.83 2.35
C ILE A 196 -18.85 -5.57 3.85
N SER A 197 -17.86 -6.09 4.58
CA SER A 197 -17.71 -5.88 6.02
C SER A 197 -16.39 -5.19 6.38
N TYR A 198 -16.44 -4.26 7.33
CA TYR A 198 -15.27 -3.57 7.88
C TYR A 198 -15.38 -3.38 9.40
N SER A 199 -14.29 -3.60 10.14
CA SER A 199 -14.28 -3.42 11.61
C SER A 199 -12.98 -2.84 12.18
N GLY A 200 -12.13 -2.24 11.34
CA GLY A 200 -10.84 -1.75 11.78
C GLY A 200 -9.89 -2.92 12.03
N LYS A 201 -9.85 -3.55 13.21
CA LYS A 201 -8.81 -4.53 13.57
C LYS A 201 -9.03 -5.95 13.00
N GLY A 202 -10.26 -6.35 12.72
CA GLY A 202 -10.59 -7.72 12.27
C GLY A 202 -10.92 -7.80 10.78
N ARG A 203 -11.98 -7.10 10.36
CA ARG A 203 -12.48 -7.11 8.98
C ARG A 203 -11.98 -5.90 8.23
N LYS A 204 -11.46 -6.11 7.02
CA LYS A 204 -10.76 -5.09 6.25
C LYS A 204 -11.33 -4.91 4.84
N ALA A 205 -12.62 -5.20 4.63
CA ALA A 205 -13.29 -5.05 3.35
C ALA A 205 -12.46 -5.71 2.21
N THR A 206 -12.34 -5.06 1.07
CA THR A 206 -11.58 -5.56 -0.10
C THR A 206 -10.06 -5.63 0.11
N LYS A 207 -9.50 -5.13 1.24
CA LYS A 207 -8.04 -5.01 1.42
C LYS A 207 -7.34 -6.36 1.29
N TYR A 208 -7.77 -7.37 2.05
CA TYR A 208 -7.08 -8.66 2.07
C TYR A 208 -7.42 -9.55 0.88
N SER A 209 -8.66 -9.50 0.41
CA SER A 209 -9.14 -10.40 -0.62
C SER A 209 -8.93 -9.89 -2.05
N LEU A 210 -8.70 -8.58 -2.26
CA LEU A 210 -8.46 -8.00 -3.59
C LEU A 210 -7.18 -7.15 -3.68
N LEU A 211 -6.97 -6.20 -2.78
CA LEU A 211 -5.82 -5.27 -2.88
C LEU A 211 -4.48 -5.94 -2.59
N ARG A 212 -4.36 -6.67 -1.46
CA ARG A 212 -3.13 -7.38 -1.06
C ARG A 212 -2.64 -8.41 -2.08
N PRO A 213 -3.49 -9.24 -2.71
CA PRO A 213 -3.08 -10.14 -3.78
C PRO A 213 -2.35 -9.39 -4.90
N ILE A 214 -2.87 -8.24 -5.32
CA ILE A 214 -2.26 -7.42 -6.38
C ILE A 214 -0.93 -6.84 -5.90
N GLN A 215 -0.93 -6.15 -4.74
CA GLN A 215 0.27 -5.54 -4.17
C GLN A 215 1.42 -6.54 -4.00
N TYR A 216 1.17 -7.68 -3.35
CA TYR A 216 2.23 -8.63 -3.05
C TYR A 216 2.71 -9.40 -4.27
N THR A 217 1.87 -9.54 -5.30
CA THR A 217 2.30 -10.11 -6.58
C THR A 217 3.21 -9.14 -7.32
N LEU A 218 2.87 -7.84 -7.35
CA LEU A 218 3.76 -6.79 -7.90
C LEU A 218 5.10 -6.78 -7.18
N ASP A 219 5.07 -6.85 -5.85
CA ASP A 219 6.27 -6.94 -5.01
C ASP A 219 7.12 -8.16 -5.39
N LEU A 220 6.49 -9.34 -5.54
CA LEU A 220 7.19 -10.57 -5.91
C LEU A 220 7.82 -10.48 -7.31
N VAL A 221 7.13 -9.91 -8.29
CA VAL A 221 7.68 -9.73 -9.65
C VAL A 221 8.94 -8.87 -9.60
N LEU A 222 8.90 -7.74 -8.89
CA LEU A 222 10.07 -6.86 -8.77
C LEU A 222 11.22 -7.54 -8.04
N ILE A 223 10.95 -8.23 -6.92
CA ILE A 223 11.94 -9.04 -6.19
C ILE A 223 12.58 -10.08 -7.10
N ASP A 224 11.77 -10.83 -7.84
CA ASP A 224 12.26 -11.89 -8.72
C ASP A 224 13.10 -11.33 -9.86
N HIS A 225 12.73 -10.18 -10.41
CA HIS A 225 13.49 -9.50 -11.44
C HIS A 225 14.83 -8.99 -10.91
N ILE A 226 14.85 -8.34 -9.74
CA ILE A 226 16.07 -7.87 -9.07
C ILE A 226 17.04 -9.03 -8.82
N ARG A 227 16.52 -10.19 -8.39
CA ARG A 227 17.33 -11.39 -8.07
C ARG A 227 17.95 -12.08 -9.29
N GLN A 228 17.50 -11.78 -10.50
CA GLN A 228 18.05 -12.39 -11.71
C GLN A 228 19.40 -11.75 -12.07
N LYS A 229 20.47 -12.57 -12.07
CA LYS A 229 21.86 -12.13 -12.30
C LYS A 229 22.13 -11.50 -13.67
N LYS A 230 21.21 -11.58 -14.63
CA LYS A 230 21.36 -11.07 -16.01
C LYS A 230 20.54 -9.81 -16.30
N SER A 231 19.95 -9.22 -15.27
CA SER A 231 19.03 -8.09 -15.45
C SER A 231 19.78 -6.76 -15.41
N MET A 232 19.44 -5.85 -14.51
CA MET A 232 20.03 -4.51 -14.42
C MET A 232 21.07 -4.43 -13.29
N ALA A 233 21.96 -3.43 -13.37
CA ALA A 233 22.89 -3.11 -12.28
C ALA A 233 22.11 -2.57 -11.04
N PRO A 234 22.64 -2.71 -9.82
CA PRO A 234 21.95 -2.27 -8.61
C PRO A 234 21.47 -0.82 -8.64
N GLU A 235 22.28 0.07 -9.20
CA GLU A 235 22.05 1.51 -9.29
C GLU A 235 20.87 1.82 -10.24
N GLN A 236 20.73 1.04 -11.32
CA GLN A 236 19.61 1.15 -12.25
C GLN A 236 18.29 0.73 -11.61
N TYR A 237 18.30 -0.29 -10.74
CA TYR A 237 17.13 -0.66 -9.95
C TYR A 237 16.81 0.38 -8.88
N ALA A 238 17.83 0.96 -8.23
CA ALA A 238 17.64 2.04 -7.28
C ALA A 238 16.93 3.23 -7.95
N GLU A 239 17.40 3.65 -9.12
CA GLU A 239 16.76 4.70 -9.94
C GLU A 239 15.33 4.31 -10.33
N LEU A 240 15.11 3.06 -10.75
CA LEU A 240 13.77 2.56 -11.10
C LEU A 240 12.80 2.68 -9.91
N ILE A 241 13.22 2.28 -8.70
CA ILE A 241 12.42 2.37 -7.48
C ILE A 241 12.20 3.83 -7.08
N THR A 242 13.22 4.69 -7.17
CA THR A 242 13.10 6.13 -6.88
C THR A 242 12.05 6.78 -7.78
N LYS A 243 12.04 6.44 -9.08
CA LYS A 243 11.11 7.00 -10.08
C LYS A 243 9.73 6.32 -10.11
N MET A 244 9.56 5.21 -9.41
CA MET A 244 8.31 4.45 -9.44
C MET A 244 7.18 5.27 -8.79
N PRO A 245 6.00 5.38 -9.44
CA PRO A 245 4.83 6.02 -8.87
C PRO A 245 4.45 5.44 -7.50
N LYS A 246 3.82 6.25 -6.65
CA LYS A 246 3.41 5.81 -5.31
C LYS A 246 2.10 5.04 -5.30
N ALA A 247 1.15 5.48 -6.12
CA ALA A 247 -0.14 4.82 -6.23
C ALA A 247 -0.02 3.54 -7.08
N VAL A 248 -0.61 2.46 -6.58
CA VAL A 248 -0.46 1.11 -7.15
C VAL A 248 -0.99 0.99 -8.59
N PRO A 249 -2.11 1.60 -9.00
CA PRO A 249 -2.52 1.59 -10.41
C PRO A 249 -1.44 2.12 -11.36
N GLU A 250 -0.77 3.19 -10.98
CA GLU A 250 0.31 3.82 -11.74
C GLU A 250 1.57 2.95 -11.71
N GLN A 251 1.86 2.27 -10.60
CA GLN A 251 2.93 1.27 -10.53
C GLN A 251 2.71 0.11 -11.51
N ILE A 252 1.48 -0.39 -11.64
CA ILE A 252 1.16 -1.47 -12.60
C ILE A 252 1.51 -1.02 -14.03
N GLN A 253 1.09 0.17 -14.44
CA GLN A 253 1.43 0.69 -15.77
C GLN A 253 2.95 0.90 -15.91
N TYR A 254 3.58 1.52 -14.92
CA TYR A 254 5.01 1.81 -14.92
C TYR A 254 5.90 0.56 -15.07
N LEU A 255 5.53 -0.54 -14.41
CA LEU A 255 6.22 -1.83 -14.52
C LEU A 255 5.89 -2.54 -15.84
N PHE A 256 4.67 -2.41 -16.35
CA PHE A 256 4.30 -2.91 -17.68
C PHE A 256 5.12 -2.24 -18.78
N ASP A 257 5.23 -0.91 -18.77
CA ASP A 257 5.97 -0.13 -19.76
C ASP A 257 7.47 -0.47 -19.77
N ARG A 258 7.98 -0.98 -18.65
CA ARG A 258 9.37 -1.45 -18.51
C ARG A 258 9.56 -2.94 -18.78
N GLY A 259 8.53 -3.64 -19.22
CA GLY A 259 8.62 -5.05 -19.61
C GLY A 259 8.68 -6.05 -18.45
N PHE A 260 8.31 -5.66 -17.23
CA PHE A 260 8.28 -6.58 -16.08
C PHE A 260 7.20 -7.66 -16.18
N PHE A 261 6.22 -7.48 -17.08
CA PHE A 261 5.09 -8.39 -17.25
C PHE A 261 5.02 -8.95 -18.68
N PRO A 262 5.95 -9.83 -19.08
CA PRO A 262 6.08 -10.27 -20.48
C PRO A 262 4.85 -11.01 -21.04
N LYS A 263 3.96 -11.50 -20.17
CA LYS A 263 2.74 -12.24 -20.54
C LYS A 263 1.47 -11.41 -20.47
N LEU A 264 1.52 -10.20 -19.92
CA LEU A 264 0.35 -9.33 -19.83
C LEU A 264 0.17 -8.54 -21.12
N LYS A 265 -1.08 -8.29 -21.49
CA LYS A 265 -1.45 -7.35 -22.56
C LYS A 265 -1.90 -6.03 -21.92
N GLN A 266 -1.94 -4.94 -22.69
CA GLN A 266 -2.47 -3.65 -22.20
C GLN A 266 -3.88 -3.78 -21.61
N GLN A 267 -4.73 -4.64 -22.18
CA GLN A 267 -6.06 -4.91 -21.64
C GLN A 267 -6.03 -5.57 -20.25
N ASP A 268 -5.05 -6.45 -19.98
CA ASP A 268 -4.85 -7.03 -18.65
C ASP A 268 -4.45 -5.93 -17.65
N VAL A 269 -3.53 -5.06 -18.04
CA VAL A 269 -3.10 -3.89 -17.23
C VAL A 269 -4.28 -2.99 -16.90
N THR A 270 -5.06 -2.57 -17.90
CA THR A 270 -6.25 -1.75 -17.69
C THR A 270 -7.27 -2.43 -16.77
N ASN A 271 -7.48 -3.73 -16.92
CA ASN A 271 -8.39 -4.47 -16.04
C ASN A 271 -7.87 -4.54 -14.59
N LEU A 272 -6.57 -4.76 -14.40
CA LEU A 272 -5.97 -4.86 -13.07
C LEU A 272 -5.97 -3.51 -12.34
N GLN A 273 -5.62 -2.42 -13.04
CA GLN A 273 -5.71 -1.06 -12.50
C GLN A 273 -7.14 -0.72 -12.07
N ALA A 274 -8.11 -1.04 -12.91
CA ALA A 274 -9.49 -0.70 -12.66
C ALA A 274 -10.10 -1.57 -11.54
N ALA A 275 -9.73 -2.86 -11.44
CA ALA A 275 -10.04 -3.70 -10.30
C ALA A 275 -9.43 -3.17 -8.99
N TYR A 276 -8.18 -2.69 -9.05
CA TYR A 276 -7.51 -2.08 -7.90
C TYR A 276 -8.23 -0.82 -7.42
N LYS A 277 -8.56 0.10 -8.33
CA LYS A 277 -9.29 1.34 -8.02
C LYS A 277 -10.64 1.04 -7.38
N LEU A 278 -11.39 0.08 -7.92
CA LEU A 278 -12.68 -0.36 -7.37
C LEU A 278 -12.51 -0.95 -5.96
N GLY A 279 -11.50 -1.81 -5.77
CA GLY A 279 -11.18 -2.36 -4.46
C GLY A 279 -10.86 -1.25 -3.45
N LEU A 280 -10.02 -0.29 -3.84
CA LEU A 280 -9.60 0.80 -2.95
C LEU A 280 -10.77 1.68 -2.54
N PHE A 281 -11.67 1.99 -3.48
CA PHE A 281 -12.92 2.69 -3.22
C PHE A 281 -13.73 1.99 -2.12
N TYR A 282 -14.03 0.70 -2.25
CA TYR A 282 -14.81 -0.01 -1.24
C TYR A 282 -14.11 -0.15 0.11
N PHE A 283 -12.78 -0.28 0.09
CA PHE A 283 -12.00 -0.25 1.32
C PHE A 283 -12.17 1.10 2.03
N HIS A 284 -12.00 2.21 1.32
CA HIS A 284 -12.15 3.57 1.86
C HIS A 284 -13.57 3.87 2.34
N THR A 285 -14.59 3.42 1.62
CA THR A 285 -16.00 3.53 2.06
C THR A 285 -16.21 2.83 3.39
N GLY A 286 -15.68 1.61 3.56
CA GLY A 286 -15.73 0.90 4.83
C GLY A 286 -15.00 1.64 5.96
N GLN A 287 -13.81 2.19 5.68
CA GLN A 287 -13.06 3.00 6.67
C GLN A 287 -13.81 4.27 7.10
N HIS A 288 -14.48 4.93 6.15
CA HIS A 288 -15.23 6.15 6.40
C HIS A 288 -16.48 5.87 7.24
N LEU A 289 -17.29 4.90 6.84
CA LEU A 289 -18.46 4.48 7.61
C LEU A 289 -18.08 4.15 9.06
N PHE A 290 -16.93 3.50 9.25
CA PHE A 290 -16.43 3.16 10.57
C PHE A 290 -16.05 4.36 11.42
N SER A 291 -15.55 5.43 10.80
CA SER A 291 -15.24 6.67 11.51
C SER A 291 -16.50 7.40 12.00
N VAL A 292 -17.62 7.26 11.28
CA VAL A 292 -18.89 7.91 11.61
C VAL A 292 -19.70 7.07 12.61
N GLU A 293 -19.62 5.75 12.52
CA GLU A 293 -20.40 4.83 13.36
C GLU A 293 -19.51 3.79 14.08
N PRO A 294 -18.57 4.22 14.95
CA PRO A 294 -17.59 3.32 15.55
C PRO A 294 -18.20 2.22 16.43
N ASP A 295 -19.41 2.40 16.95
CA ASP A 295 -20.07 1.43 17.82
C ASP A 295 -20.71 0.25 17.05
N LYS A 296 -20.87 0.37 15.73
CA LYS A 296 -21.37 -0.74 14.89
C LYS A 296 -20.20 -1.57 14.37
N LYS A 297 -19.76 -2.57 15.13
CA LYS A 297 -18.67 -3.48 14.73
C LYS A 297 -19.18 -4.91 14.50
N PRO A 298 -19.05 -5.49 13.28
CA PRO A 298 -18.57 -4.87 12.05
C PRO A 298 -19.65 -3.98 11.40
N ILE A 299 -19.22 -2.99 10.62
CA ILE A 299 -20.12 -2.33 9.66
C ILE A 299 -20.23 -3.23 8.45
N CYS A 300 -21.46 -3.43 7.99
CA CYS A 300 -21.77 -4.11 6.74
C CYS A 300 -22.52 -3.15 5.83
N PHE A 301 -22.16 -3.11 4.55
CA PHE A 301 -22.90 -2.34 3.56
C PHE A 301 -23.06 -3.13 2.26
N ALA A 302 -24.18 -2.91 1.59
CA ALA A 302 -24.49 -3.53 0.32
C ALA A 302 -23.71 -2.84 -0.82
N ILE A 303 -23.30 -3.63 -1.79
CA ILE A 303 -22.61 -3.18 -2.99
C ILE A 303 -23.67 -2.89 -4.06
N PRO A 304 -23.78 -1.65 -4.56
CA PRO A 304 -24.79 -1.30 -5.56
C PRO A 304 -24.57 -2.01 -6.90
N ASP A 305 -23.31 -2.28 -7.28
CA ASP A 305 -22.93 -2.99 -8.50
C ASP A 305 -22.05 -4.22 -8.18
N LYS A 306 -22.69 -5.27 -7.65
CA LYS A 306 -21.97 -6.49 -7.27
C LYS A 306 -21.38 -7.24 -8.47
N GLU A 307 -21.97 -7.10 -9.66
CA GLU A 307 -21.49 -7.78 -10.88
C GLU A 307 -20.14 -7.24 -11.33
N GLU A 308 -19.94 -5.91 -11.29
CA GLU A 308 -18.64 -5.32 -11.60
C GLU A 308 -17.59 -5.71 -10.55
N LEU A 309 -17.96 -5.87 -9.27
CA LEU A 309 -17.03 -6.39 -8.25
C LEU A 309 -16.68 -7.87 -8.49
N ILE A 310 -17.66 -8.72 -8.80
CA ILE A 310 -17.43 -10.13 -9.15
C ILE A 310 -16.43 -10.22 -10.32
N LYS A 311 -16.63 -9.39 -11.35
CA LYS A 311 -15.75 -9.32 -12.51
C LYS A 311 -14.35 -8.83 -12.15
N ALA A 312 -14.22 -7.83 -11.27
CA ALA A 312 -12.92 -7.36 -10.78
C ALA A 312 -12.14 -8.50 -10.08
N TYR A 313 -12.78 -9.28 -9.21
CA TYR A 313 -12.17 -10.43 -8.54
C TYR A 313 -11.73 -11.52 -9.53
N LYS A 314 -12.62 -11.93 -10.44
CA LYS A 314 -12.33 -12.97 -11.45
C LYS A 314 -11.18 -12.55 -12.36
N ASN A 315 -11.24 -11.35 -12.94
CA ASN A 315 -10.19 -10.81 -13.79
C ASN A 315 -8.87 -10.73 -13.04
N THR A 316 -8.87 -10.25 -11.80
CA THR A 316 -7.65 -10.18 -10.98
C THR A 316 -7.03 -11.55 -10.84
N LYS A 317 -7.80 -12.58 -10.48
CA LYS A 317 -7.27 -13.95 -10.34
C LYS A 317 -6.63 -14.45 -11.65
N GLU A 318 -7.29 -14.24 -12.77
CA GLU A 318 -6.80 -14.66 -14.09
C GLU A 318 -5.52 -13.91 -14.50
N ILE A 319 -5.45 -12.61 -14.24
CA ILE A 319 -4.30 -11.76 -14.56
C ILE A 319 -3.10 -12.08 -13.66
N LEU A 320 -3.32 -12.23 -12.35
CA LEU A 320 -2.24 -12.57 -11.40
C LEU A 320 -1.60 -13.93 -11.71
N ALA A 321 -2.33 -14.86 -12.32
CA ALA A 321 -1.77 -16.15 -12.76
C ALA A 321 -0.82 -16.03 -13.98
N LYS A 322 -0.83 -14.89 -14.68
CA LYS A 322 0.05 -14.59 -15.82
C LYS A 322 1.32 -13.82 -15.41
N MET A 323 1.33 -13.19 -14.23
CA MET A 323 2.44 -12.41 -13.67
C MET A 323 3.51 -13.33 -13.09
#